data_AF-T1BY56-F1
#
_entry.id   AF-T1BY56-F1
#
_cell.length_a   1.000
_cell.length_b   1.000
_cell.length_c   1.000
_cell.angle_alpha   90.00
_cell.angle_beta   90.00
_cell.angle_gamma   90.00
#
_symmetry.space_group_name_H-M   'P 1'
#
loop_
_entity.id
_entity.type
_entity.pdbx_description
1 polymer ?
#
loop_
_entity_poly.entity_id
_entity_poly.type
_entity_poly.pdbx_seq_one_letter_code
_entity_poly.pdbx_strand_id
1 'polypeptide(L)'
;RNFRILGPRPSDRWCGQCPKCHFVFLALAPFLPKPRLLAIFGRNLLDDDTQSAGFDALLEYRDHKPFECVGEGAEARAAMAALARRPEWREDALVARFRSEILPQLDAGALALEPWLAPAGAHGVPARLRAALDFLRA
;
A
#
# COMPACT_ATOMS: atom_id res chain seq x y z
N ARG A 1 -15.56 9.38 -4.85
CA ARG A 1 -14.34 10.16 -4.50
C ARG A 1 -14.30 10.45 -3.01
N ASN A 2 -13.18 10.15 -2.35
CA ASN A 2 -13.04 10.25 -0.88
C ASN A 2 -12.75 11.69 -0.39
N PHE A 3 -12.20 12.56 -1.25
CA PHE A 3 -12.02 13.99 -0.96
C PHE A 3 -13.14 14.81 -1.61
N ARG A 4 -13.78 15.69 -0.84
CA ARG A 4 -14.80 16.65 -1.30
C ARG A 4 -14.32 18.06 -0.97
N ILE A 5 -14.15 18.91 -1.97
CA ILE A 5 -13.78 20.33 -1.79
C ILE A 5 -14.98 21.11 -1.27
N LEU A 6 -16.18 20.75 -1.74
CA LEU A 6 -17.45 21.37 -1.37
C LEU A 6 -18.43 20.30 -0.90
N GLY A 7 -19.22 20.61 0.13
CA GLY A 7 -20.20 19.72 0.74
C GLY A 7 -19.79 19.17 2.11
N PRO A 8 -20.69 18.42 2.79
CA PRO A 8 -20.43 17.90 4.12
C PRO A 8 -19.23 16.95 4.09
N ARG A 9 -18.36 17.09 5.10
CA ARG A 9 -17.25 16.14 5.33
C ARG A 9 -17.85 14.74 5.43
N PRO A 10 -17.35 13.75 4.67
CA PRO A 10 -17.73 12.36 4.88
C PRO A 10 -17.47 11.98 6.35
N SER A 11 -18.42 11.31 7.00
CA SER A 11 -18.19 10.67 8.30
C SER A 11 -17.08 9.63 8.21
N ASP A 12 -17.03 8.93 7.08
CA ASP A 12 -16.08 7.85 6.83
C ASP A 12 -14.83 8.39 6.16
N ARG A 13 -13.71 8.39 6.90
CA ARG A 13 -12.39 8.83 6.40
C ARG A 13 -11.80 7.86 5.37
N TRP A 14 -12.24 6.61 5.38
CA TRP A 14 -11.79 5.52 4.52
C TRP A 14 -12.97 4.95 3.74
N CYS A 15 -13.12 5.32 2.46
CA CYS A 15 -14.22 4.80 1.64
C CYS A 15 -14.05 3.35 1.19
N GLY A 16 -12.86 2.75 1.37
CA GLY A 16 -12.56 1.37 0.99
C GLY A 16 -12.53 1.08 -0.52
N GLN A 17 -12.82 2.05 -1.39
CA GLN A 17 -13.00 1.82 -2.83
C GLN A 17 -11.99 2.56 -3.72
N CYS A 18 -11.36 3.63 -3.21
CA CYS A 18 -10.43 4.43 -4.01
C CYS A 18 -8.99 3.90 -3.95
N PRO A 19 -8.14 4.20 -4.94
CA PRO A 19 -6.74 3.75 -4.97
C PRO A 19 -5.95 4.14 -3.72
N LYS A 20 -6.22 5.32 -3.13
CA LYS A 20 -5.63 5.73 -1.83
C LYS A 20 -5.99 4.75 -0.71
N CYS A 21 -7.26 4.35 -0.62
CA CYS A 21 -7.70 3.40 0.41
C CYS A 21 -7.07 2.03 0.20
N HIS A 22 -7.05 1.54 -1.04
CA HIS A 22 -6.41 0.26 -1.37
C HIS A 22 -4.92 0.26 -1.02
N PHE A 23 -4.18 1.28 -1.47
CA PHE A 23 -2.75 1.35 -1.23
C PHE A 23 -2.43 1.52 0.25
N VAL A 24 -3.10 2.43 0.97
CA VAL A 24 -2.80 2.64 2.40
C VAL A 24 -3.19 1.42 3.24
N PHE A 25 -4.28 0.73 2.91
CA PHE A 25 -4.62 -0.55 3.56
C PHE A 25 -3.48 -1.56 3.37
N LEU A 26 -3.04 -1.74 2.12
CA LEU A 26 -1.96 -2.67 1.77
C LEU A 26 -0.62 -2.30 2.44
N ALA A 27 -0.24 -1.04 2.41
CA ALA A 27 1.03 -0.56 2.99
C ALA A 27 1.08 -0.73 4.51
N LEU A 28 -0.06 -0.65 5.21
CA LEU A 28 -0.13 -0.82 6.66
C LEU A 28 -0.26 -2.29 7.10
N ALA A 29 -0.81 -3.17 6.26
CA ALA A 29 -1.08 -4.57 6.60
C ALA A 29 0.15 -5.38 7.05
N PRO A 30 1.38 -5.17 6.53
CA PRO A 30 2.57 -5.83 7.05
C PRO A 30 2.91 -5.44 8.49
N PHE A 31 2.52 -4.26 8.95
CA PHE A 31 3.01 -3.67 10.20
C PHE A 31 1.96 -3.60 11.31
N LEU A 32 0.67 -3.68 10.97
CA LEU A 32 -0.42 -3.65 11.95
C LEU A 32 -1.04 -5.03 12.16
N PRO A 33 -1.47 -5.38 13.38
CA PRO A 33 -2.33 -6.55 13.61
C PRO A 33 -3.60 -6.45 12.76
N LYS A 34 -3.97 -7.53 12.08
CA LYS A 34 -5.15 -7.58 11.20
C LYS A 34 -6.42 -7.03 11.86
N PRO A 35 -6.82 -7.42 13.09
CA PRO A 35 -8.03 -6.87 13.73
C PRO A 35 -7.99 -5.34 13.89
N ARG A 36 -6.81 -4.77 14.17
CA ARG A 36 -6.64 -3.32 14.29
C ARG A 36 -6.82 -2.63 12.95
N LEU A 37 -6.27 -3.18 11.88
CA LEU A 37 -6.43 -2.61 10.54
C LEU A 37 -7.89 -2.67 10.08
N LEU A 38 -8.56 -3.81 10.30
CA LEU A 38 -9.99 -3.95 9.97
C LEU A 38 -10.85 -2.95 10.74
N ALA A 39 -10.55 -2.68 12.00
CA ALA A 39 -11.26 -1.67 12.80
C ALA A 39 -11.06 -0.23 12.27
N ILE A 40 -9.91 0.09 11.67
CA ILE A 40 -9.63 1.41 11.09
C ILE A 40 -10.45 1.64 9.80
N PHE A 41 -10.57 0.60 8.97
CA PHE A 41 -11.20 0.68 7.65
C PHE A 41 -12.67 0.19 7.62
N GLY A 42 -13.12 -0.49 8.67
CA GLY A 42 -14.45 -1.06 8.79
C GLY A 42 -14.69 -2.36 8.01
N ARG A 43 -13.71 -2.83 7.23
CA ARG A 43 -13.80 -4.04 6.39
C ARG A 43 -12.43 -4.57 5.99
N ASN A 44 -12.37 -5.82 5.55
CA ASN A 44 -11.18 -6.39 4.92
C ASN A 44 -11.18 -6.08 3.42
N LEU A 45 -10.23 -5.28 2.94
CA LEU A 45 -10.15 -4.97 1.50
C LEU A 45 -9.46 -6.07 0.70
N LEU A 46 -8.67 -6.92 1.36
CA LEU A 46 -7.91 -8.01 0.73
C LEU A 46 -8.74 -9.29 0.60
N ASP A 47 -9.90 -9.35 1.25
CA ASP A 47 -10.82 -10.49 1.24
C ASP A 47 -12.13 -10.14 0.52
N ASP A 48 -12.02 -9.30 -0.51
CA ASP A 48 -13.14 -8.83 -1.32
C ASP A 48 -12.74 -8.90 -2.80
N ASP A 49 -13.15 -9.97 -3.48
CA ASP A 49 -12.78 -10.25 -4.88
C ASP A 49 -13.21 -9.16 -5.86
N THR A 50 -14.24 -8.39 -5.51
CA THR A 50 -14.71 -7.27 -6.33
C THR A 50 -13.66 -6.16 -6.47
N GLN A 51 -12.62 -6.18 -5.62
CA GLN A 51 -11.55 -5.19 -5.58
C GLN A 51 -10.32 -5.61 -6.38
N SER A 52 -10.33 -6.80 -6.98
CA SER A 52 -9.22 -7.38 -7.74
C SER A 52 -8.63 -6.42 -8.77
N ALA A 53 -9.46 -5.79 -9.62
CA ALA A 53 -9.00 -4.82 -10.62
C ALA A 53 -8.26 -3.63 -9.98
N GLY A 54 -8.72 -3.14 -8.82
CA GLY A 54 -8.07 -2.05 -8.10
C GLY A 54 -6.68 -2.44 -7.59
N PHE A 55 -6.54 -3.65 -7.04
CA PHE A 55 -5.26 -4.16 -6.58
C PHE A 55 -4.33 -4.56 -7.73
N ASP A 56 -4.85 -5.08 -8.85
CA ASP A 56 -4.06 -5.38 -10.05
C ASP A 56 -3.42 -4.10 -10.61
N ALA A 57 -4.19 -3.01 -10.69
CA ALA A 57 -3.66 -1.71 -11.08
C ALA A 57 -2.57 -1.20 -10.10
N LEU A 58 -2.75 -1.39 -8.79
CA LEU A 58 -1.71 -1.03 -7.81
C LEU A 58 -0.43 -1.85 -7.97
N LEU A 59 -0.55 -3.13 -8.32
CA LEU A 59 0.57 -4.04 -8.53
C LEU A 59 1.21 -3.88 -9.91
N GLU A 60 0.64 -3.04 -10.77
CA GLU A 60 0.96 -2.90 -12.20
C GLU A 60 0.87 -4.24 -12.95
N TYR A 61 -0.08 -5.08 -12.52
CA TYR A 61 -0.31 -6.39 -13.12
C TYR A 61 -1.36 -6.26 -14.22
N ARG A 62 -0.91 -6.25 -15.48
CA ARG A 62 -1.75 -6.11 -16.69
C ARG A 62 -2.59 -4.83 -16.76
N ASP A 63 -2.34 -3.89 -15.85
CA ASP A 63 -2.95 -2.58 -15.78
C ASP A 63 -1.94 -1.58 -15.21
N HIS A 64 -2.25 -0.29 -15.27
CA HIS A 64 -1.37 0.78 -14.82
C HIS A 64 -1.87 1.41 -13.53
N LYS A 65 -0.91 1.71 -12.63
CA LYS A 65 -1.22 2.41 -11.39
C LYS A 65 -1.89 3.76 -11.68
N PRO A 66 -3.04 4.06 -11.05
CA PRO A 66 -3.69 5.35 -11.25
C PRO A 66 -2.85 6.49 -10.67
N PHE A 67 -2.88 7.65 -11.35
CA PHE A 67 -2.14 8.85 -10.95
C PHE A 67 -2.49 9.36 -9.53
N GLU A 68 -3.70 9.08 -9.05
CA GLU A 68 -4.16 9.48 -7.71
C GLU A 68 -3.67 8.55 -6.58
N CYS A 69 -3.00 7.45 -6.90
CA CYS A 69 -2.40 6.56 -5.90
C CYS A 69 -1.12 7.19 -5.32
N VAL A 70 -0.94 7.03 -4.00
CA VAL A 70 0.10 7.71 -3.22
C VAL A 70 1.46 6.99 -3.14
N GLY A 71 1.53 5.69 -3.44
CA GLY A 71 2.81 4.95 -3.46
C GLY A 71 3.06 4.22 -4.77
N GLU A 72 4.09 3.38 -4.82
CA GLU A 72 4.62 2.77 -6.04
C GLU A 72 4.17 1.31 -6.24
N GLY A 73 4.18 0.85 -7.49
CA GLY A 73 3.82 -0.55 -7.79
C GLY A 73 4.80 -1.55 -7.16
N ALA A 74 6.08 -1.20 -7.09
CA ALA A 74 7.08 -2.02 -6.42
C ALA A 74 6.82 -2.16 -4.91
N GLU A 75 6.43 -1.07 -4.23
CA GLU A 75 6.02 -1.11 -2.82
C GLU A 75 4.78 -2.00 -2.62
N ALA A 76 3.78 -1.89 -3.49
CA ALA A 76 2.58 -2.71 -3.43
C ALA A 76 2.91 -4.21 -3.60
N ARG A 77 3.78 -4.56 -4.55
CA ARG A 77 4.24 -5.95 -4.76
C ARG A 77 5.01 -6.48 -3.56
N ALA A 78 5.93 -5.68 -2.98
CA ALA A 78 6.67 -6.06 -1.78
C ALA A 78 5.72 -6.28 -0.59
N ALA A 79 4.73 -5.41 -0.40
CA ALA A 79 3.71 -5.56 0.65
C ALA A 79 2.88 -6.84 0.46
N MET A 80 2.34 -7.10 -0.74
CA MET A 80 1.60 -8.34 -1.04
C MET A 80 2.46 -9.58 -0.81
N ALA A 81 3.72 -9.56 -1.23
CA ALA A 81 4.67 -10.66 -1.01
C ALA A 81 4.96 -10.90 0.48
N ALA A 82 4.98 -9.86 1.32
CA ALA A 82 5.10 -10.01 2.76
C ALA A 82 3.84 -10.64 3.37
N LEU A 83 2.64 -10.19 2.96
CA LEU A 83 1.37 -10.77 3.43
C LEU A 83 1.19 -12.23 3.01
N ALA A 84 1.68 -12.59 1.83
CA ALA A 84 1.64 -13.95 1.30
C ALA A 84 2.32 -15.01 2.19
N ARG A 85 3.23 -14.58 3.07
CA ARG A 85 3.95 -15.44 4.02
C ARG A 85 3.31 -15.50 5.41
N ARG A 86 2.26 -14.70 5.66
CA ARG A 86 1.64 -14.54 6.99
C ARG A 86 0.34 -15.35 7.09
N PRO A 87 0.21 -16.30 8.03
CA PRO A 87 -0.98 -17.14 8.17
C PRO A 87 -2.30 -16.36 8.27
N GLU A 88 -2.29 -15.22 8.94
CA GLU A 88 -3.46 -14.37 9.15
C GLU A 88 -3.94 -13.62 7.89
N TRP A 89 -3.12 -13.57 6.83
CA TRP A 89 -3.41 -12.86 5.58
C TRP A 89 -3.42 -13.75 4.34
N ARG A 90 -2.62 -14.83 4.31
CA ARG A 90 -2.33 -15.62 3.10
C ARG A 90 -3.54 -16.31 2.44
N GLU A 91 -4.65 -16.44 3.19
CA GLU A 91 -5.91 -17.03 2.73
C GLU A 91 -6.96 -15.98 2.34
N ASP A 92 -6.72 -14.69 2.61
CA ASP A 92 -7.61 -13.63 2.12
C ASP A 92 -7.62 -13.66 0.58
N ALA A 93 -8.79 -13.53 -0.01
CA ALA A 93 -9.02 -13.88 -1.41
C ALA A 93 -8.00 -13.28 -2.40
N LEU A 94 -7.67 -11.98 -2.26
CA LEU A 94 -6.71 -11.30 -3.13
C LEU A 94 -5.25 -11.67 -2.84
N VAL A 95 -4.92 -12.03 -1.60
CA VAL A 95 -3.57 -12.49 -1.23
C VAL A 95 -3.36 -13.92 -1.74
N ALA A 96 -4.36 -14.78 -1.60
CA ALA A 96 -4.34 -16.13 -2.15
C ALA A 96 -4.18 -16.11 -3.67
N ARG A 97 -4.96 -15.26 -4.36
CA ARG A 97 -4.82 -15.03 -5.80
C ARG A 97 -3.45 -14.48 -6.18
N PHE A 98 -2.95 -13.46 -5.45
CA PHE A 98 -1.61 -12.93 -5.69
C PHE A 98 -0.54 -14.03 -5.61
N ARG A 99 -0.62 -14.90 -4.60
CA ARG A 99 0.32 -16.01 -4.40
C ARG A 99 0.32 -17.02 -5.54
N SER A 100 -0.86 -17.37 -6.06
CA SER A 100 -1.00 -18.38 -7.12
C SER A 100 -0.69 -17.81 -8.51
N GLU A 101 -1.14 -16.59 -8.80
CA GLU A 101 -1.10 -16.03 -10.15
C GLU A 101 0.06 -15.08 -10.38
N ILE A 102 0.31 -14.15 -9.45
CA ILE A 102 1.17 -12.98 -9.70
C ILE A 102 2.59 -13.22 -9.16
N LEU A 103 2.71 -13.69 -7.92
CA LEU A 103 3.98 -13.89 -7.23
C LEU A 103 5.00 -14.75 -8.02
N PRO A 104 4.61 -15.85 -8.71
CA PRO A 104 5.57 -16.66 -9.49
C PRO A 104 6.19 -15.92 -10.69
N GLN A 105 5.61 -14.79 -11.11
CA GLN A 105 6.08 -14.00 -12.25
C GLN A 105 7.02 -12.86 -11.84
N LEU A 106 7.22 -12.64 -10.54
CA LEU A 106 8.00 -11.52 -10.01
C LEU A 106 9.43 -11.94 -9.65
N ASP A 107 10.38 -11.00 -9.78
CA ASP A 107 11.73 -11.18 -9.25
C ASP A 107 11.69 -11.18 -7.72
N ALA A 108 12.01 -12.32 -7.11
CA ALA A 108 12.06 -12.47 -5.66
C ALA A 108 13.06 -11.51 -4.98
N GLY A 109 14.14 -11.12 -5.68
CA GLY A 109 15.14 -10.18 -5.16
C GLY A 109 14.60 -8.76 -4.95
N ALA A 110 13.53 -8.40 -5.64
CA ALA A 110 12.91 -7.08 -5.57
C ALA A 110 11.76 -6.97 -4.55
N LEU A 111 11.42 -8.06 -3.84
CA LEU A 111 10.23 -8.14 -2.97
C LEU A 111 10.52 -7.96 -1.48
N ALA A 112 11.77 -7.69 -1.10
CA ALA A 112 12.11 -7.34 0.27
C ALA A 112 11.48 -5.99 0.66
N LEU A 113 10.97 -5.87 1.89
CA LEU A 113 10.37 -4.64 2.38
C LEU A 113 11.42 -3.66 2.91
N GLU A 114 12.47 -4.21 3.51
CA GLU A 114 13.51 -3.50 4.25
C GLU A 114 14.17 -2.37 3.43
N PRO A 115 14.50 -2.55 2.13
CA PRO A 115 15.07 -1.47 1.33
C PRO A 115 14.16 -0.25 1.17
N TRP A 116 12.83 -0.45 1.14
CA TRP A 116 11.84 0.62 0.98
C TRP A 116 11.63 1.43 2.27
N LEU A 117 12.03 0.87 3.42
CA LEU A 117 11.91 1.54 4.72
C LEU A 117 13.15 2.37 5.07
N ALA A 118 14.24 2.20 4.31
CA ALA A 118 15.44 2.99 4.47
C ALA A 118 15.28 4.36 3.78
N PRO A 119 15.80 5.45 4.36
CA PRO A 119 15.92 6.71 3.64
C PRO A 119 16.73 6.52 2.36
N ALA A 120 16.15 6.82 1.21
CA ALA A 120 16.78 6.65 -0.09
C ALA A 120 16.88 7.97 -0.86
N GLY A 121 17.96 8.11 -1.63
CA GLY A 121 18.15 9.21 -2.58
C GLY A 121 18.50 10.57 -1.97
N ALA A 122 18.61 11.57 -2.85
CA ALA A 122 18.76 12.96 -2.44
C ALA A 122 17.41 13.48 -1.92
N HIS A 123 17.37 13.93 -0.67
CA HIS A 123 16.16 14.45 0.00
C HIS A 123 15.58 15.74 -0.65
N GLY A 124 16.17 16.27 -1.71
CA GLY A 124 15.70 17.46 -2.44
C GLY A 124 15.72 18.78 -1.64
N VAL A 125 16.10 18.74 -0.35
CA VAL A 125 16.13 19.93 0.51
C VAL A 125 17.18 20.92 -0.01
N PRO A 126 16.79 22.18 -0.27
CA PRO A 126 17.73 23.22 -0.72
C PRO A 126 18.92 23.37 0.21
N ALA A 127 20.11 23.65 -0.34
CA ALA A 127 21.35 23.76 0.43
C ALA A 127 21.24 24.74 1.62
N ARG A 128 20.52 25.87 1.44
CA ARG A 128 20.28 26.87 2.49
C ARG A 128 19.53 26.34 3.73
N LEU A 129 18.83 25.22 3.62
CA LEU A 129 18.07 24.58 4.69
C LEU A 129 18.79 23.35 5.28
N ARG A 130 20.01 23.03 4.80
CA ARG A 130 20.73 21.83 5.22
C ARG A 130 21.06 21.84 6.70
N ALA A 131 21.51 22.96 7.25
CA ALA A 131 21.81 23.09 8.67
C ALA A 131 20.58 22.82 9.58
N ALA A 132 19.39 23.24 9.16
CA ALA A 132 18.15 22.95 9.88
C ALA A 132 17.78 21.46 9.82
N LEU A 133 18.03 20.81 8.68
CA LEU A 133 17.82 19.36 8.54
C LEU A 133 18.79 18.55 9.40
N ASP A 134 20.07 18.95 9.42
CA ASP A 134 21.11 18.28 10.21
C ASP A 134 20.83 18.43 11.71
N PHE A 135 20.32 19.59 12.15
CA PHE A 135 19.85 19.79 13.52
C PHE A 135 18.71 18.82 13.92
N LEU A 136 17.75 18.56 13.03
CA LEU A 136 16.62 17.64 13.30
C LEU A 136 17.00 16.16 13.31
N ARG A 137 18.20 15.83 12.83
CA ARG A 137 18.72 14.44 12.75
C ARG A 137 19.66 14.08 13.91
N ALA A 138 20.13 15.07 14.66
CA ALA A 138 20.94 14.89 15.86
C ALA A 138 20.06 14.61 17.09
#